data_AF-A0A0K2RNV9-F1
#
_entry.id   AF-A0A0K2RNV9-F1
#
_cell.length_a   1.000
_cell.length_b   1.000
_cell.length_c   1.000
_cell.angle_alpha   90.00
_cell.angle_beta   90.00
_cell.angle_gamma   90.00
#
_symmetry.space_group_name_H-M   'P 1'
#
loop_
_entity.id
_entity.type
_entity.pdbx_description
1 polymer ?
#
loop_
_entity_poly.entity_id
_entity_poly.type
_entity_poly.pdbx_seq_one_letter_code
_entity_poly.pdbx_strand_id
1 'polypeptide(L)'
;METVVLAPIAGATMIVLGLTGAGTLGSNGPGHFWLLAASGIITAVPLLFFGASARRLPMTTIGLLQYFAPVLQFIVALAVFHEAMTPDRWVGFGIVWLALLLLTLDMLRTARKNSVIRKSARLSAA
;
A
#
# COMPACT_ATOMS: atom_id res chain seq x y z
N MET A 1 1.50 -20.25 -1.15
CA MET A 1 1.52 -21.18 -2.30
C MET A 1 1.98 -20.46 -3.56
N GLU A 2 1.41 -19.30 -3.91
CA GLU A 2 1.82 -18.51 -5.10
C GLU A 2 3.31 -18.14 -5.14
N THR A 3 3.90 -17.74 -4.01
CA THR A 3 5.34 -17.40 -3.94
C THR A 3 6.25 -18.60 -4.24
N VAL A 4 5.83 -19.80 -3.87
CA VAL A 4 6.57 -21.05 -4.15
C VAL A 4 6.50 -21.40 -5.63
N VAL A 5 5.36 -21.12 -6.28
CA VAL A 5 5.17 -21.33 -7.72
C VAL A 5 6.04 -20.37 -8.54
N LEU A 6 6.24 -19.13 -8.07
CA LEU A 6 7.07 -18.14 -8.75
C LEU A 6 8.59 -18.32 -8.48
N ALA A 7 8.97 -19.00 -7.39
CA ALA A 7 10.36 -19.24 -7.03
C ALA A 7 11.22 -19.90 -8.14
N PRO A 8 10.78 -20.94 -8.87
CA PRO A 8 11.58 -21.52 -9.95
C PRO A 8 11.77 -20.55 -11.13
N ILE A 9 10.77 -19.73 -11.44
CA ILE A 9 10.85 -18.72 -12.50
C ILE A 9 11.87 -17.63 -12.10
N ALA A 10 11.80 -17.15 -10.85
CA ALA A 10 12.77 -16.22 -10.31
C ALA A 10 14.20 -16.81 -10.35
N GLY A 11 14.37 -18.08 -9.97
CA GLY A 11 15.64 -18.79 -10.05
C GLY A 11 16.18 -18.90 -11.49
N ALA A 12 15.34 -19.26 -12.45
CA ALA A 12 15.70 -19.31 -13.86
C ALA A 12 16.14 -17.94 -14.38
N THR A 13 15.41 -16.87 -14.04
CA THR A 13 15.80 -15.50 -14.42
C THR A 13 17.13 -15.08 -13.80
N MET A 14 17.39 -15.44 -12.54
CA MET A 14 18.69 -15.17 -11.90
C MET A 14 19.85 -15.88 -12.59
N ILE A 15 19.66 -17.13 -13.01
CA ILE A 15 20.67 -17.88 -13.77
C ILE A 15 20.92 -17.21 -15.13
N VAL A 16 19.87 -16.87 -15.87
CA VAL A 16 20.00 -16.18 -17.17
C VAL A 16 20.71 -14.82 -17.02
N LEU A 17 20.35 -14.02 -16.02
CA LEU A 17 20.99 -12.73 -15.74
C LEU A 17 22.47 -12.90 -15.34
N GLY A 18 22.78 -13.96 -14.59
CA GLY A 18 24.17 -14.31 -14.25
C GLY A 18 24.99 -14.70 -15.49
N LEU A 19 24.44 -15.53 -16.37
CA LEU A 19 25.11 -15.99 -17.59
C LEU A 19 25.28 -14.89 -18.64
N THR A 20 24.36 -13.94 -18.71
CA THR A 20 24.40 -12.80 -19.64
C THR A 20 25.21 -11.61 -19.11
N GLY A 21 25.75 -11.69 -17.89
CA GLY A 21 26.47 -10.59 -17.24
C GLY A 21 25.59 -9.40 -16.85
N ALA A 22 24.27 -9.50 -17.04
CA ALA A 22 23.30 -8.46 -16.65
C ALA A 22 22.95 -8.51 -15.14
N GLY A 23 23.48 -9.47 -14.39
CA GLY A 23 23.31 -9.57 -12.95
C GLY A 23 23.94 -8.39 -12.20
N THR A 24 23.12 -7.51 -11.63
CA THR A 24 23.60 -6.31 -10.92
C THR A 24 23.97 -6.56 -9.46
N LEU A 25 23.55 -7.70 -8.88
CA LEU A 25 23.62 -8.04 -7.45
C LEU A 25 25.05 -8.00 -6.88
N GLY A 26 26.03 -8.54 -7.62
CA GLY A 26 27.43 -8.61 -7.18
C GLY A 26 28.38 -7.64 -7.89
N SER A 27 27.91 -6.94 -8.93
CA SER A 27 28.76 -6.16 -9.85
C SER A 27 28.84 -4.67 -9.53
N ASN A 28 27.82 -4.09 -8.89
CA ASN A 28 27.73 -2.65 -8.60
C ASN A 28 28.18 -2.26 -7.18
N GLY A 29 28.94 -3.14 -6.52
CA GLY A 29 29.50 -2.93 -5.19
C GLY A 29 28.52 -3.21 -4.02
N PRO A 30 29.02 -3.16 -2.76
CA PRO A 30 28.27 -3.56 -1.58
C PRO A 30 27.03 -2.70 -1.29
N GLY A 31 27.07 -1.41 -1.63
CA GLY A 31 25.93 -0.49 -1.43
C GLY A 31 24.70 -0.88 -2.26
N HIS A 32 24.91 -1.22 -3.54
CA HIS A 32 23.83 -1.67 -4.43
C HIS A 32 23.19 -2.96 -3.93
N PHE A 33 24.01 -3.91 -3.46
CA PHE A 33 23.52 -5.16 -2.86
C PHE A 33 22.58 -4.90 -1.68
N TRP A 34 23.01 -4.04 -0.74
CA TRP A 34 22.19 -3.71 0.43
C TRP A 34 20.91 -2.95 0.08
N LEU A 35 20.96 -2.04 -0.90
CA LEU A 35 19.76 -1.36 -1.40
C LEU A 35 18.78 -2.35 -2.04
N LEU A 36 19.28 -3.31 -2.84
CA LEU A 36 18.46 -4.35 -3.44
C LEU A 36 17.80 -5.23 -2.37
N ALA A 37 18.59 -5.69 -1.38
CA ALA A 37 18.08 -6.49 -0.27
C ALA A 37 17.05 -5.72 0.56
N ALA A 38 17.33 -4.45 0.87
CA ALA A 38 16.42 -3.57 1.61
C ALA A 38 15.11 -3.34 0.86
N SER A 39 15.12 -3.19 -0.47
CA SER A 39 13.89 -3.01 -1.26
C SER A 39 12.92 -4.19 -1.11
N GLY A 40 13.45 -5.42 -1.06
CA GLY A 40 12.67 -6.62 -0.77
C GLY A 40 12.06 -6.59 0.64
N ILE A 41 12.85 -6.23 1.66
CA ILE A 41 12.40 -6.14 3.05
C ILE A 41 11.31 -5.06 3.22
N ILE A 42 11.55 -3.87 2.68
CA ILE A 42 10.62 -2.72 2.73
C ILE A 42 9.27 -3.08 2.09
N THR A 43 9.26 -3.96 1.09
CA THR A 43 8.02 -4.42 0.44
C THR A 43 7.36 -5.56 1.20
N ALA A 44 8.13 -6.55 1.67
CA ALA A 44 7.61 -7.74 2.33
C ALA A 44 7.00 -7.41 3.71
N VAL A 45 7.62 -6.53 4.48
CA VAL A 45 7.20 -6.21 5.86
C VAL A 45 5.76 -5.65 5.91
N PRO A 46 5.40 -4.59 5.14
CA PRO A 46 4.03 -4.09 5.09
C PRO A 46 3.02 -5.14 4.62
N LEU A 47 3.39 -5.98 3.64
CA LEU A 47 2.51 -7.03 3.13
C LEU A 47 2.24 -8.12 4.18
N LEU A 48 3.26 -8.50 4.96
CA LEU A 48 3.10 -9.45 6.07
C LEU A 48 2.21 -8.88 7.17
N PHE A 49 2.42 -7.62 7.57
CA PHE A 49 1.55 -6.93 8.52
C PHE A 49 0.12 -6.78 8.00
N PHE A 50 -0.05 -6.46 6.72
CA PHE A 50 -1.36 -6.39 6.08
C PHE A 50 -2.05 -7.76 6.07
N GLY A 51 -1.36 -8.83 5.65
CA GLY A 51 -1.90 -10.19 5.64
C GLY A 51 -2.30 -10.68 7.04
N ALA A 52 -1.53 -10.30 8.07
CA ALA A 52 -1.88 -10.60 9.46
C ALA A 52 -3.09 -9.79 9.96
N SER A 53 -3.20 -8.53 9.54
CA SER A 53 -4.28 -7.61 9.97
C SER A 53 -5.59 -7.85 9.21
N ALA A 54 -5.51 -8.21 7.93
CA ALA A 54 -6.67 -8.47 7.07
C ALA A 54 -7.54 -9.63 7.59
N ARG A 55 -6.95 -10.57 8.33
CA ARG A 55 -7.70 -11.66 9.00
C ARG A 55 -8.49 -11.21 10.22
N ARG A 56 -8.24 -10.00 10.74
CA ARG A 56 -8.83 -9.49 12.00
C ARG A 56 -9.68 -8.24 11.80
N LEU A 57 -9.59 -7.58 10.64
CA LEU A 57 -10.26 -6.32 10.37
C LEU A 57 -11.55 -6.55 9.55
N PRO A 58 -12.65 -5.84 9.89
CA PRO A 58 -13.83 -5.79 9.02
C PRO A 58 -13.46 -5.28 7.63
N MET A 59 -14.12 -5.80 6.59
CA MET A 59 -13.85 -5.45 5.19
C MET A 59 -13.89 -3.93 4.92
N THR A 60 -14.76 -3.21 5.62
CA THR A 60 -14.86 -1.75 5.57
C THR A 60 -13.58 -1.04 6.05
N THR A 61 -12.90 -1.57 7.08
CA THR A 61 -11.66 -1.01 7.62
C THR A 61 -10.47 -1.27 6.71
N ILE A 62 -10.46 -2.41 6.01
CA ILE A 62 -9.43 -2.73 5.00
C ILE A 62 -9.55 -1.75 3.83
N GLY A 63 -10.77 -1.51 3.34
CA GLY A 63 -11.03 -0.50 2.32
C GLY A 63 -10.55 0.90 2.73
N LEU A 64 -10.78 1.29 3.99
CA LEU A 64 -10.25 2.53 4.57
C LEU A 64 -8.73 2.62 4.52
N LEU A 65 -8.03 1.54 4.91
CA LEU A 65 -6.58 1.50 4.93
C LEU A 65 -5.98 1.63 3.52
N GLN A 66 -6.66 1.14 2.49
CA GLN A 66 -6.17 1.25 1.12
C GLN A 66 -6.12 2.70 0.61
N TYR A 67 -6.87 3.62 1.22
CA TYR A 67 -6.76 5.05 0.90
C TYR A 67 -5.48 5.70 1.42
N PHE A 68 -4.77 5.09 2.37
CA PHE A 68 -3.45 5.57 2.78
C PHE A 68 -2.39 5.35 1.70
N ALA A 69 -2.51 4.30 0.88
CA ALA A 69 -1.55 4.01 -0.18
C ALA A 69 -1.40 5.15 -1.19
N PRO A 70 -2.48 5.68 -1.81
CA PRO A 70 -2.36 6.80 -2.74
C PRO A 70 -1.87 8.09 -2.05
N VAL A 71 -2.18 8.30 -0.77
CA VAL A 71 -1.69 9.47 0.00
C VAL A 71 -0.18 9.37 0.23
N LEU A 72 0.32 8.22 0.69
CA LEU A 72 1.75 7.97 0.90
C LEU A 72 2.52 8.04 -0.42
N GLN A 73 2.00 7.44 -1.50
CA GLN A 73 2.59 7.54 -2.84
C GLN A 73 2.73 8.99 -3.29
N PHE A 74 1.70 9.81 -3.07
CA PHE A 74 1.76 11.23 -3.37
C PHE A 74 2.80 11.97 -2.53
N ILE A 75 2.83 11.74 -1.21
CA ILE A 75 3.82 12.37 -0.32
C ILE A 75 5.23 12.03 -0.77
N VAL A 76 5.50 10.77 -1.11
CA VAL A 76 6.81 10.33 -1.62
C VAL A 76 7.12 10.98 -2.97
N ALA A 77 6.16 11.05 -3.89
CA ALA A 77 6.36 11.70 -5.20
C ALA A 77 6.75 13.19 -5.06
N LEU A 78 6.09 13.92 -4.16
CA LEU A 78 6.33 15.35 -3.96
C LEU A 78 7.57 15.62 -3.09
N ALA A 79 7.71 14.92 -1.96
CA ALA A 79 8.71 15.22 -0.95
C ALA A 79 10.06 14.53 -1.19
N VAL A 80 10.07 13.35 -1.83
CA VAL A 80 11.30 12.56 -2.06
C VAL A 80 11.76 12.66 -3.50
N PHE A 81 10.84 12.48 -4.47
CA PHE A 81 11.21 12.52 -5.89
C PHE A 81 11.24 13.94 -6.48
N HIS A 82 10.71 14.94 -5.77
CA HIS A 82 10.67 16.34 -6.19
C HIS A 82 10.17 16.54 -7.63
N GLU A 83 9.24 15.70 -8.10
CA GLU A 83 8.74 15.80 -9.46
C GLU A 83 8.05 17.14 -9.69
N ALA A 84 8.43 17.84 -10.77
CA ALA A 84 7.81 19.09 -11.16
C ALA A 84 6.33 18.85 -11.45
N MET A 85 5.47 19.35 -10.57
CA MET A 85 4.05 19.06 -10.62
C MET A 85 3.39 19.92 -11.70
N THR A 86 3.27 19.35 -12.90
CA THR A 86 2.58 19.96 -14.04
C THR A 86 1.10 20.24 -13.70
N PRO A 87 0.46 21.24 -14.33
CA PRO A 87 -0.91 21.64 -14.02
C PRO A 87 -1.92 20.48 -14.11
N ASP A 88 -1.72 19.56 -15.04
CA ASP A 88 -2.48 18.32 -15.20
C ASP A 88 -2.42 17.40 -13.96
N ARG A 89 -1.25 17.21 -13.35
CA ARG A 89 -1.09 16.42 -12.11
C ARG A 89 -1.79 17.07 -10.91
N TRP A 90 -1.83 18.40 -10.85
CA TRP A 90 -2.57 19.14 -9.82
C TRP A 90 -4.08 18.92 -9.91
N VAL A 91 -4.65 18.86 -11.11
CA VAL A 91 -6.08 18.56 -11.31
C VAL A 91 -6.38 17.13 -10.86
N GLY A 92 -5.55 16.15 -11.26
CA GLY A 92 -5.69 14.77 -10.80
C GLY A 92 -5.63 14.67 -9.27
N PHE A 93 -4.72 15.40 -8.64
CA PHE A 93 -4.61 15.48 -7.18
C PHE A 93 -5.87 16.07 -6.53
N GLY A 94 -6.40 17.18 -7.06
CA GLY A 94 -7.62 17.79 -6.56
C GLY A 94 -8.82 16.83 -6.59
N ILE A 95 -8.94 16.03 -7.65
CA ILE A 95 -10.01 15.02 -7.78
C ILE A 95 -9.83 13.90 -6.74
N VAL A 96 -8.62 13.38 -6.56
CA VAL A 96 -8.33 12.35 -5.55
C VAL A 96 -8.62 12.88 -4.15
N TRP A 97 -8.22 14.11 -3.83
CA TRP A 97 -8.50 14.73 -2.54
C TRP A 97 -9.99 14.97 -2.31
N LEU A 98 -10.72 15.40 -3.33
CA LEU A 98 -12.17 15.55 -3.22
C LEU A 98 -12.85 14.20 -2.96
N ALA A 99 -12.45 13.15 -3.67
CA ALA A 99 -12.95 11.79 -3.46
C ALA A 99 -12.63 11.28 -2.04
N LEU A 100 -11.39 11.48 -1.57
CA LEU A 100 -10.98 11.13 -0.21
C LEU A 100 -11.78 11.88 0.85
N LEU A 101 -12.03 13.17 0.66
CA LEU A 101 -12.78 14.00 1.59
C LEU A 101 -14.24 13.55 1.66
N LEU A 102 -14.90 13.36 0.50
CA LEU A 102 -16.28 12.87 0.42
C LEU A 102 -16.45 11.50 1.08
N LEU A 103 -15.54 10.58 0.79
CA LEU A 103 -15.54 9.25 1.37
C LEU A 103 -15.32 9.29 2.89
N THR A 104 -14.35 10.08 3.36
CA THR A 104 -14.08 10.23 4.80
C THR A 104 -15.32 10.76 5.52
N LEU A 105 -16.00 11.74 4.94
CA LEU A 105 -17.24 12.30 5.47
C LEU A 105 -18.39 11.28 5.47
N ASP A 106 -18.56 10.51 4.39
CA ASP A 106 -19.56 9.44 4.31
C ASP A 106 -19.36 8.38 5.39
N MET A 107 -18.11 7.92 5.58
CA MET A 107 -17.80 6.92 6.60
C MET A 107 -17.99 7.44 8.02
N LEU A 108 -17.61 8.69 8.31
CA LEU A 108 -17.83 9.29 9.62
C LEU A 108 -19.33 9.43 9.94
N ARG A 109 -20.14 9.77 8.93
CA ARG A 109 -21.60 9.84 9.03
C ARG A 109 -22.22 8.46 9.27
N THR A 110 -21.79 7.46 8.51
CA THR A 110 -22.27 6.07 8.64
C THR A 110 -21.88 5.45 9.99
N ALA A 111 -20.67 5.69 10.47
CA ALA A 111 -20.22 5.24 11.79
C ALA A 111 -21.04 5.86 12.93
N ARG A 112 -21.38 7.17 12.84
CA ARG A 112 -22.26 7.83 13.82
C ARG A 112 -23.70 7.32 13.76
N LYS A 113 -24.24 7.03 12.56
CA LYS A 113 -25.61 6.49 12.43
C LYS A 113 -25.74 5.10 13.06
N ASN A 114 -24.73 4.24 12.87
CA ASN A 114 -24.72 2.89 13.45
C ASN A 114 -24.54 2.86 14.97
N SER A 115 -23.81 3.82 15.56
CA SER A 115 -23.65 3.90 17.02
C SER A 115 -24.93 4.35 17.73
N VAL A 116 -25.69 5.26 17.12
CA VAL A 116 -26.99 5.72 17.64
C VAL A 116 -28.03 4.60 17.60
N ILE A 117 -28.13 3.87 16.48
CA ILE A 117 -29.07 2.73 16.34
C ILE A 117 -28.79 1.64 17.38
N ARG A 118 -27.51 1.30 17.63
CA ARG A 118 -27.12 0.34 18.67
C ARG A 118 -27.48 0.79 20.08
N LYS A 119 -27.40 2.10 20.36
CA LYS A 119 -27.72 2.66 21.68
C LYS A 119 -29.23 2.63 21.94
N SER A 120 -30.04 2.97 20.94
CA SER A 120 -31.50 2.91 21.02
C SER A 120 -32.03 1.47 21.16
N ALA A 121 -31.43 0.51 20.46
CA ALA A 121 -31.79 -0.90 20.59
C ALA A 121 -31.49 -1.47 22.00
N ARG A 122 -30.40 -1.03 22.65
CA ARG A 122 -30.09 -1.41 24.04
C ARG A 122 -31.05 -0.83 25.06
N LEU A 123 -31.52 0.41 24.84
CA LEU A 123 -32.46 1.08 25.74
C LEU A 123 -33.89 0.53 25.63
N SER A 124 -34.28 0.00 24.46
CA SER A 124 -35.59 -0.63 24.28
C SER A 124 -35.65 -2.08 24.77
N ALA A 125 -34.51 -2.68 25.12
CA ALA A 125 -34.38 -4.06 25.59
C ALA A 125 -34.15 -4.17 27.11
N ALA A 126 -34.14 -3.03 27.82
CA ALA A 126 -34.03 -2.92 29.28
C ALA A 126 -35.37 -2.42 29.84
#